data_AF-A0A832MHP9-F1
#
_entry.id   AF-A0A832MHP9-F1
#
_cell.length_a   1.000
_cell.length_b   1.000
_cell.length_c   1.000
_cell.angle_alpha   90.00
_cell.angle_beta   90.00
_cell.angle_gamma   90.00
#
_symmetry.space_group_name_H-M   'P 1'
#
loop_
_entity.id
_entity.type
_entity.pdbx_description
1 polymer ?
#
loop_
_entity_poly.entity_id
_entity_poly.type
_entity_poly.pdbx_seq_one_letter_code
_entity_poly.pdbx_strand_id
1 'polypeptide(L)'
;MTEAEFNQIREVAWRRPLTAREQADARAWIAAHPEMADELALDLALAQAVHRIPDTPVSSNFTARVMESIDREAVDLERAGFWEKLMGDYRVWLPRLAGVMGVIILGLGIWAWNGRVERAKITSVLTQVAQLTPSKDSFQTEFQSPDVWKDFDTIRRLNEILPDNDLLTILK
;
A
#
# COMPACT_ATOMS: atom_id res chain seq x y z
N MET A 1 7.61 -44.20 50.66
CA MET A 1 7.87 -42.87 50.07
C MET A 1 6.54 -42.27 49.66
N THR A 2 6.29 -41.02 50.03
CA THR A 2 5.07 -40.28 49.66
C THR A 2 5.21 -39.69 48.25
N GLU A 3 4.10 -39.28 47.63
CA GLU A 3 4.11 -38.62 46.32
C GLU A 3 4.94 -37.32 46.32
N ALA A 4 4.88 -36.55 47.42
CA ALA A 4 5.66 -35.32 47.57
C ALA A 4 7.18 -35.60 47.59
N GLU A 5 7.60 -36.65 48.29
CA GLU A 5 9.02 -37.08 48.31
C GLU A 5 9.49 -37.52 46.92
N PHE A 6 8.63 -38.20 46.15
CA PHE A 6 8.96 -38.58 44.77
C PHE A 6 9.07 -37.37 43.83
N ASN A 7 8.16 -36.41 43.94
CA ASN A 7 8.24 -35.17 43.15
C ASN A 7 9.52 -34.38 43.47
N GLN A 8 9.94 -34.36 44.73
CA GLN A 8 11.23 -33.78 45.08
C GLN A 8 12.41 -34.49 44.40
N ILE A 9 12.40 -35.82 44.33
CA ILE A 9 13.42 -36.58 43.59
C ILE A 9 13.39 -36.22 42.10
N ARG A 10 12.22 -36.04 41.49
CA ARG A 10 12.10 -35.61 40.08
C ARG A 10 12.72 -34.24 39.84
N GLU A 11 12.40 -33.25 40.68
CA GLU A 11 12.99 -31.91 40.57
C GLU A 11 14.51 -31.92 40.74
N VAL A 12 15.02 -32.75 41.65
CA VAL A 12 16.45 -32.94 41.85
C VAL A 12 17.09 -33.55 40.61
N ALA A 13 16.44 -34.53 39.96
CA ALA A 13 16.95 -35.18 38.76
C ALA A 13 17.17 -34.20 37.60
N TRP A 14 16.36 -33.14 37.50
CA TRP A 14 16.55 -32.10 36.47
C TRP A 14 17.78 -31.23 36.72
N ARG A 15 18.13 -30.99 37.98
CA ARG A 15 19.25 -30.09 38.34
C ARG A 15 20.58 -30.82 38.41
N ARG A 16 20.57 -32.07 38.86
CA ARG A 16 21.79 -32.88 39.02
C ARG A 16 21.51 -34.37 38.80
N PRO A 17 22.56 -35.16 38.54
CA PRO A 17 22.46 -36.61 38.58
C PRO A 17 21.95 -37.11 39.94
N LEU A 18 20.99 -38.03 39.91
CA LEU A 18 20.48 -38.71 41.11
C LEU A 18 21.53 -39.66 41.68
N THR A 19 21.63 -39.70 43.01
CA THR A 19 22.48 -40.67 43.72
C THR A 19 21.90 -42.08 43.61
N ALA A 20 22.73 -43.10 43.84
CA ALA A 20 22.31 -44.49 43.77
C ALA A 20 21.14 -44.83 44.70
N ARG A 21 21.08 -44.18 45.88
CA ARG A 21 19.99 -44.33 46.84
C ARG A 21 18.68 -43.73 46.30
N GLU A 22 18.72 -42.46 45.86
CA GLU A 22 17.54 -41.77 45.30
C GLU A 22 16.99 -42.51 44.07
N GLN A 23 17.86 -43.08 43.23
CA GLN A 23 17.43 -43.90 42.11
C GLN A 23 16.74 -45.20 42.54
N ALA A 24 17.20 -45.83 43.62
CA ALA A 24 16.56 -47.03 44.16
C ALA A 24 15.17 -46.69 44.75
N ASP A 25 15.08 -45.58 45.48
CA ASP A 25 13.83 -45.08 46.06
C ASP A 25 12.82 -44.72 44.96
N ALA A 26 13.26 -44.04 43.89
CA ALA A 26 12.44 -43.73 42.72
C ALA A 26 11.93 -44.99 42.00
N ARG A 27 12.81 -45.99 41.77
CA ARG A 27 12.41 -47.27 41.14
C ARG A 27 11.40 -48.03 42.00
N ALA A 28 11.59 -48.06 43.31
CA ALA A 28 10.66 -48.72 44.23
C ALA A 28 9.28 -48.05 44.22
N TRP A 29 9.24 -46.72 44.11
CA TRP A 29 7.99 -45.98 44.04
C TRP A 29 7.27 -46.14 42.70
N ILE A 30 8.01 -46.12 41.59
CA ILE A 30 7.48 -46.38 40.23
C ILE A 30 6.92 -47.81 40.14
N ALA A 31 7.61 -48.80 40.71
CA ALA A 31 7.12 -50.17 40.75
C ALA A 31 5.82 -50.33 41.57
N ALA A 32 5.57 -49.43 42.53
CA ALA A 32 4.35 -49.41 43.33
C ALA A 32 3.18 -48.66 42.65
N HIS A 33 3.43 -47.90 41.57
CA HIS A 33 2.43 -47.11 40.83
C HIS A 33 2.49 -47.45 39.33
N PRO A 34 2.12 -48.69 38.94
CA PRO A 34 2.25 -49.17 37.56
C PRO A 34 1.43 -48.36 36.54
N GLU A 35 0.36 -47.70 36.97
CA GLU A 35 -0.51 -46.87 36.14
C GLU A 35 0.20 -45.67 35.48
N MET A 36 1.27 -45.16 36.10
CA MET A 36 2.06 -44.02 35.62
C MET A 36 3.53 -44.40 35.39
N ALA A 37 3.86 -45.69 35.50
CA ALA A 37 5.25 -46.13 35.54
C ALA A 37 6.03 -45.78 34.28
N ASP A 38 5.40 -45.89 33.11
CA ASP A 38 6.03 -45.62 31.81
C ASP A 38 6.38 -44.13 31.65
N GLU A 39 5.47 -43.22 31.97
CA GLU A 39 5.67 -41.78 31.86
C GLU A 39 6.77 -41.31 32.82
N LEU A 40 6.74 -41.80 34.05
CA LEU A 40 7.70 -41.43 35.08
C LEU A 40 9.09 -42.02 34.86
N ALA A 41 9.17 -43.26 34.37
CA ALA A 41 10.43 -43.87 33.97
C ALA A 41 11.05 -43.11 32.79
N LEU A 42 10.24 -42.68 31.82
CA LEU A 42 10.69 -41.87 30.69
C LEU A 42 11.25 -40.52 31.13
N ASP A 43 10.55 -39.79 32.01
CA ASP A 43 10.99 -38.49 32.52
C ASP A 43 12.35 -38.60 33.25
N LEU A 44 12.51 -39.60 34.13
CA LEU A 44 13.79 -39.83 34.81
C LEU A 44 14.90 -40.26 33.85
N ALA A 45 14.59 -41.07 32.84
CA ALA A 45 15.56 -41.45 31.82
C ALA A 45 15.99 -40.26 30.95
N LEU A 46 15.05 -39.37 30.61
CA LEU A 46 15.32 -38.13 29.88
C LEU A 46 16.25 -37.22 30.68
N ALA A 47 15.95 -36.99 31.96
CA ALA A 47 16.80 -36.18 32.83
C ALA A 47 18.24 -36.72 32.89
N GLN A 48 18.39 -38.05 32.99
CA GLN A 48 19.72 -38.68 32.94
C GLN A 48 20.40 -38.53 31.58
N ALA A 49 19.65 -38.63 30.48
CA ALA A 49 20.20 -38.48 29.13
C ALA A 49 20.70 -37.05 28.90
N VAL A 50 19.97 -36.03 29.37
CA VAL A 50 20.36 -34.63 29.28
C VAL A 50 21.68 -34.38 30.03
N HIS A 51 21.85 -34.93 31.23
CA HIS A 51 23.10 -34.80 31.99
C HIS A 51 24.31 -35.49 31.36
N ARG A 52 24.11 -36.37 30.37
CA ARG A 52 25.21 -36.99 29.60
C ARG A 52 25.66 -36.13 28.42
N ILE A 53 24.91 -35.09 28.07
CA ILE A 53 25.27 -34.17 26.99
C ILE A 53 26.47 -33.35 27.47
N PRO A 54 27.57 -33.26 26.70
CA PRO A 54 28.71 -32.46 27.09
C PRO A 54 28.33 -30.98 27.12
N ASP A 55 28.82 -30.28 28.16
CA ASP A 55 28.71 -28.83 28.22
C ASP A 55 29.37 -28.22 26.99
N THR A 56 28.56 -27.61 26.13
CA THR A 56 29.04 -26.95 24.93
C THR A 56 29.44 -25.53 25.30
N PRO A 57 30.69 -25.11 25.00
CA PRO A 57 31.10 -23.75 25.29
C PRO A 57 30.22 -22.78 24.50
N VAL A 58 29.64 -21.82 25.21
CA VAL A 58 28.84 -20.75 24.60
C VAL A 58 29.77 -19.89 23.73
N SER A 59 29.32 -19.51 22.53
CA SER A 59 30.12 -18.63 21.66
C SER A 59 30.38 -17.28 22.36
N SER A 60 31.58 -16.71 22.19
CA SER A 60 31.94 -15.42 22.80
C SER A 60 31.00 -14.26 22.42
N ASN A 61 30.33 -14.36 21.28
CA ASN A 61 29.42 -13.35 20.75
C ASN A 61 27.94 -13.72 20.96
N PHE A 62 27.64 -14.68 21.84
CA PHE A 62 26.27 -15.14 22.08
C PHE A 62 25.36 -13.99 22.49
N THR A 63 25.75 -13.21 23.50
CA THR A 63 24.96 -12.06 23.98
C THR A 63 24.74 -11.02 22.89
N ALA A 64 25.76 -10.74 22.07
CA ALA A 64 25.63 -9.81 20.95
C ALA A 64 24.62 -10.31 19.91
N ARG A 65 24.66 -11.60 19.56
CA ARG A 65 23.70 -12.20 18.61
C ARG A 65 22.28 -12.26 19.15
N VAL A 66 22.12 -12.49 20.46
CA VAL A 66 20.80 -12.49 21.11
C VAL A 66 20.22 -11.09 21.14
N MET A 67 21.02 -10.08 21.50
CA MET A 67 20.56 -8.69 21.48
C MET A 67 20.18 -8.26 20.05
N GLU A 68 21.01 -8.58 19.06
CA GLU A 68 20.72 -8.33 17.66
C GLU A 68 19.43 -9.02 17.19
N SER A 69 19.15 -10.26 17.63
CA SER A 69 17.88 -10.92 17.27
C SER A 69 16.67 -10.22 17.89
N ILE A 70 16.76 -9.77 19.14
CA ILE A 70 15.67 -9.07 19.82
C ILE A 70 15.42 -7.72 19.15
N ASP A 71 16.48 -6.97 18.85
CA ASP A 71 16.38 -5.67 18.17
C ASP A 71 15.77 -5.83 16.77
N ARG A 72 16.14 -6.89 16.04
CA ARG A 72 15.54 -7.19 14.73
C ARG A 72 14.06 -7.53 14.82
N GLU A 73 13.66 -8.36 15.79
CA GLU A 73 12.24 -8.67 16.00
C GLU A 73 11.43 -7.42 16.38
N ALA A 74 11.98 -6.53 17.21
CA ALA A 74 11.33 -5.27 17.56
C ALA A 74 11.12 -4.37 16.32
N VAL A 75 12.15 -4.25 15.47
CA VAL A 75 12.07 -3.46 14.22
C VAL A 75 11.10 -4.08 13.22
N ASP A 76 11.05 -5.40 13.11
CA ASP A 76 10.15 -6.10 12.19
C ASP A 76 8.68 -5.94 12.61
N LEU A 77 8.39 -5.94 13.92
CA LEU A 77 7.05 -5.65 14.46
C LEU A 77 6.62 -4.20 14.16
N GLU A 78 7.51 -3.23 14.32
CA GLU A 78 7.22 -1.82 13.97
C GLU A 78 6.95 -1.65 12.46
N ARG A 79 7.75 -2.29 11.61
CA ARG A 79 7.56 -2.23 10.15
C ARG A 79 6.26 -2.90 9.73
N ALA A 80 5.91 -4.04 10.30
CA ALA A 80 4.65 -4.72 10.00
C ALA A 80 3.43 -3.83 10.33
N GLY A 81 3.43 -3.20 11.51
CA GLY A 81 2.37 -2.28 11.91
C GLY A 81 2.28 -1.02 11.03
N PHE A 82 3.41 -0.51 10.54
CA PHE A 82 3.43 0.60 9.59
C PHE A 82 2.79 0.25 8.24
N TRP A 83 3.16 -0.89 7.65
CA TRP A 83 2.62 -1.33 6.35
C TRP A 83 1.15 -1.73 6.41
N GLU A 84 0.70 -2.36 7.50
CA GLU A 84 -0.74 -2.63 7.71
C GLU A 84 -1.55 -1.34 7.82
N LYS A 85 -1.05 -0.34 8.55
CA LYS A 85 -1.72 0.96 8.66
C LYS A 85 -1.78 1.70 7.32
N LEU A 86 -0.70 1.68 6.55
CA LEU A 86 -0.62 2.32 5.24
C LEU A 86 -1.53 1.65 4.20
N MET A 87 -1.56 0.31 4.15
CA MET A 87 -2.44 -0.42 3.22
C MET A 87 -3.90 -0.46 3.65
N GLY A 88 -4.19 -0.37 4.95
CA GLY A 88 -5.54 -0.29 5.50
C GLY A 88 -6.31 0.91 4.95
N ASP A 89 -5.68 2.09 4.89
CA ASP A 89 -6.30 3.31 4.37
C ASP A 89 -6.47 3.29 2.84
N TYR A 90 -5.51 2.70 2.10
CA TYR A 90 -5.56 2.65 0.63
C TYR A 90 -6.76 1.85 0.11
N ARG A 91 -7.13 0.77 0.81
CA ARG A 91 -8.24 -0.13 0.45
C ARG A 91 -9.61 0.54 0.60
N VAL A 92 -9.72 1.57 1.45
CA VAL A 92 -10.93 2.38 1.66
C VAL A 92 -11.07 3.50 0.62
N TRP A 93 -9.95 3.98 0.07
CA TRP A 93 -9.92 5.06 -0.93
C TRP A 93 -10.00 4.57 -2.38
N LEU A 94 -9.63 3.31 -2.66
CA LEU A 94 -9.73 2.69 -3.98
C LEU A 94 -11.11 2.82 -4.66
N PRO A 95 -12.24 2.47 -4.01
CA PRO A 95 -13.55 2.60 -4.65
C PRO A 95 -13.95 4.06 -4.88
N ARG A 96 -13.46 4.98 -4.04
CA ARG A 96 -13.74 6.43 -4.17
C ARG A 96 -13.02 7.04 -5.37
N LEU A 97 -11.74 6.69 -5.57
CA LEU A 97 -10.96 7.16 -6.72
C LEU A 97 -11.46 6.54 -8.05
N ALA A 98 -11.83 5.26 -8.05
CA ALA A 98 -12.41 4.61 -9.22
C ALA A 98 -13.71 5.28 -9.68
N GLY A 99 -14.58 5.68 -8.75
CA GLY A 99 -15.82 6.41 -9.06
C GLY A 99 -15.56 7.78 -9.70
N VAL A 100 -14.66 8.59 -9.12
CA VAL A 100 -14.32 9.92 -9.65
C VAL A 100 -13.70 9.83 -11.05
N MET A 101 -12.77 8.88 -11.25
CA MET A 101 -12.17 8.68 -12.58
C MET A 101 -13.18 8.19 -13.61
N GLY A 102 -14.15 7.34 -13.21
CA GLY A 102 -15.24 6.91 -14.07
C GLY A 102 -16.12 8.08 -14.53
N VAL A 103 -16.47 9.00 -13.63
CA VAL A 103 -17.25 10.20 -13.95
C VAL A 103 -16.48 11.14 -14.89
N ILE A 104 -15.18 11.31 -14.68
CA ILE A 104 -14.33 12.14 -15.54
C ILE A 104 -14.23 11.55 -16.95
N ILE A 105 -13.98 10.23 -17.07
CA ILE A 105 -13.90 9.54 -18.37
C ILE A 105 -15.24 9.61 -19.10
N LEU A 106 -16.35 9.41 -18.39
CA LEU A 106 -17.69 9.52 -18.96
C LEU A 106 -17.98 10.95 -19.46
N GLY A 107 -17.65 11.96 -18.64
CA GLY A 107 -17.82 13.37 -19.00
C GLY A 107 -17.00 13.79 -20.23
N LEU A 108 -15.73 13.38 -20.29
CA LEU A 108 -14.87 13.61 -21.46
C LEU A 108 -15.40 12.88 -22.70
N GLY A 109 -15.93 11.66 -22.55
CA GLY A 109 -16.56 10.91 -23.63
C GLY A 109 -17.79 11.62 -24.21
N ILE A 110 -18.68 12.13 -23.36
CA ILE A 110 -19.89 12.87 -23.76
C ILE A 110 -19.51 14.18 -24.46
N TRP A 111 -18.54 14.92 -23.92
CA TRP A 111 -18.07 16.17 -24.52
C TRP A 111 -17.44 15.95 -25.91
N ALA A 112 -16.59 14.94 -26.04
CA ALA A 112 -15.97 14.58 -27.32
C ALA A 112 -17.01 14.09 -28.35
N TRP A 113 -18.10 13.47 -27.92
CA TRP A 113 -19.19 13.05 -28.80
C TRP A 113 -19.98 14.24 -29.34
N ASN A 114 -20.35 15.19 -28.47
CA ASN A 114 -21.09 16.39 -28.88
C ASN A 114 -20.29 17.30 -29.82
N GLY A 115 -18.97 17.44 -29.60
CA GLY A 115 -18.10 18.21 -30.48
C GLY A 115 -17.96 17.67 -31.91
N ARG A 116 -18.29 16.39 -32.15
CA ARG A 116 -18.30 15.80 -33.51
C ARG A 116 -19.54 16.19 -34.32
N VAL A 117 -20.66 16.51 -33.67
CA VAL A 117 -21.92 16.85 -34.35
C VAL A 117 -21.90 18.28 -34.92
N GLU A 118 -21.18 19.20 -34.29
CA GLU A 118 -21.08 20.59 -34.78
C GLU A 118 -20.19 20.73 -36.03
N ARG A 119 -19.12 19.93 -36.12
CA ARG A 119 -18.18 19.99 -37.26
C ARG A 119 -18.80 19.52 -38.58
N ALA A 120 -19.87 18.72 -38.54
CA ALA A 120 -20.55 18.24 -39.74
C ALA A 120 -21.38 19.33 -40.45
N LYS A 121 -21.73 20.42 -39.76
CA LYS A 121 -22.49 21.54 -40.36
C LYS A 121 -21.60 22.60 -41.00
N ILE A 122 -20.34 22.70 -40.59
CA ILE A 122 -19.39 23.68 -41.13
C ILE A 122 -18.82 23.23 -42.48
N THR A 123 -18.64 21.92 -42.68
CA THR A 123 -18.14 21.36 -43.94
C THR A 123 -19.10 21.54 -45.11
N SER A 124 -20.42 21.47 -44.89
CA SER A 124 -21.41 21.70 -45.96
C SER A 124 -21.45 23.15 -46.42
N VAL A 125 -21.22 24.11 -45.51
CA VAL A 125 -21.15 25.54 -45.83
C VAL A 125 -19.84 25.87 -46.56
N LEU A 126 -18.71 25.28 -46.14
CA LEU A 126 -17.41 25.47 -46.82
C LEU A 126 -17.42 24.94 -48.26
N THR A 127 -18.10 23.82 -48.54
CA THR A 127 -18.23 23.32 -49.92
C THR A 127 -19.11 24.23 -50.80
N GLN A 128 -20.06 24.95 -50.23
CA GLN A 128 -20.94 25.86 -50.99
C GLN A 128 -20.24 27.20 -51.29
N VAL A 129 -19.43 27.72 -50.35
CA VAL A 129 -18.64 28.95 -50.57
C VAL A 129 -17.46 28.70 -51.52
N ALA A 130 -16.87 27.49 -51.52
CA ALA A 130 -15.81 27.11 -52.45
C ALA A 130 -16.28 27.07 -53.92
N GLN A 131 -17.58 26.85 -54.18
CA GLN A 131 -18.13 26.84 -55.54
C GLN A 131 -18.48 28.24 -56.06
N LEU A 132 -18.53 29.25 -55.19
CA LEU A 132 -18.85 30.64 -55.56
C LEU A 132 -17.60 31.54 -55.63
N THR A 133 -16.40 31.01 -55.39
CA THR A 133 -15.16 31.78 -55.47
C THR A 133 -14.44 31.47 -56.80
N PRO A 134 -14.49 32.36 -57.81
CA PRO A 134 -13.68 32.20 -59.01
C PRO A 134 -12.20 32.33 -58.66
N SER A 135 -11.41 31.40 -59.17
CA SER A 135 -9.95 31.44 -59.37
C SER A 135 -9.11 32.23 -58.34
N LYS A 136 -8.31 31.45 -57.60
CA LYS A 136 -7.23 31.78 -56.63
C LYS A 136 -6.25 32.90 -57.04
N ASP A 137 -6.34 33.43 -58.25
CA ASP A 137 -5.53 34.53 -58.77
C ASP A 137 -6.14 35.92 -58.50
N SER A 138 -7.44 36.01 -58.18
CA SER A 138 -8.11 37.29 -57.88
C SER A 138 -7.96 37.72 -56.42
N PHE A 139 -7.79 36.78 -55.49
CA PHE A 139 -7.68 37.06 -54.05
C PHE A 139 -6.33 37.64 -53.62
N GLN A 140 -5.28 37.55 -54.43
CA GLN A 140 -3.98 38.15 -54.07
C GLN A 140 -3.91 39.64 -54.43
N THR A 141 -4.71 40.10 -55.39
CA THR A 141 -4.62 41.46 -55.90
C THR A 141 -5.40 42.46 -55.03
N GLU A 142 -6.49 42.03 -54.38
CA GLU A 142 -7.30 42.92 -53.50
C GLU A 142 -6.60 43.23 -52.17
N PHE A 143 -5.85 42.29 -51.60
CA PHE A 143 -5.14 42.46 -50.31
C PHE A 143 -3.87 43.32 -50.41
N GLN A 144 -3.44 43.70 -51.61
CA GLN A 144 -2.33 44.64 -51.80
C GLN A 144 -2.77 46.10 -51.94
N SER A 145 -4.08 46.37 -51.97
CA SER A 145 -4.58 47.75 -52.01
C SER A 145 -4.54 48.39 -50.61
N PRO A 146 -3.85 49.54 -50.44
CA PRO A 146 -3.70 50.20 -49.13
C PRO A 146 -5.02 50.65 -48.47
N ASP A 147 -6.11 50.75 -49.24
CA ASP A 147 -7.42 51.14 -48.71
C ASP A 147 -8.08 50.04 -47.86
N VAL A 148 -7.81 48.75 -48.12
CA VAL A 148 -8.37 47.64 -47.31
C VAL A 148 -7.86 47.69 -45.85
N TRP A 149 -6.66 48.23 -45.64
CA TRP A 149 -6.08 48.37 -44.30
C TRP A 149 -6.67 49.53 -43.49
N LYS A 150 -7.31 50.52 -44.14
CA LYS A 150 -7.97 51.63 -43.42
C LYS A 150 -9.22 51.17 -42.67
N ASP A 151 -9.95 50.22 -43.22
CA ASP A 151 -11.16 49.70 -42.58
C ASP A 151 -10.81 48.92 -41.31
N PHE A 152 -9.69 48.19 -41.33
CA PHE A 152 -9.15 47.52 -40.14
C PHE A 152 -8.70 48.51 -39.06
N ASP A 153 -8.06 49.62 -39.44
CA ASP A 153 -7.68 50.68 -38.48
C ASP A 153 -8.92 51.38 -37.90
N THR A 154 -9.99 51.51 -38.68
CA THR A 154 -11.26 52.09 -38.22
C THR A 154 -11.95 51.16 -37.21
N ILE A 155 -11.99 49.85 -37.48
CA ILE A 155 -12.51 48.84 -36.55
C ILE A 155 -11.65 48.80 -35.27
N ARG A 156 -10.33 48.92 -35.40
CA ARG A 156 -9.43 48.96 -34.23
C ARG A 156 -9.69 50.19 -33.36
N ARG A 157 -9.89 51.36 -33.97
CA ARG A 157 -10.26 52.59 -33.24
C ARG A 157 -11.64 52.51 -32.61
N LEU A 158 -12.61 51.87 -33.26
CA LEU A 158 -13.94 51.64 -32.69
C LEU A 158 -13.87 50.72 -31.46
N ASN A 159 -12.98 49.73 -31.46
CA ASN A 159 -12.80 48.80 -30.35
C ASN A 159 -11.96 49.39 -29.19
N GLU A 160 -11.23 50.49 -29.42
CA GLU A 160 -10.53 51.25 -28.37
C GLU A 160 -11.45 52.20 -27.60
N ILE A 161 -12.71 52.38 -28.05
CA ILE A 161 -13.73 53.07 -27.26
C ILE A 161 -14.15 52.10 -26.14
N LEU A 162 -13.77 52.44 -24.91
CA LEU A 162 -14.08 51.70 -23.68
C LEU A 162 -15.56 51.23 -23.64
N PRO A 163 -15.87 50.06 -23.07
CA PRO A 163 -17.26 49.69 -22.81
C PRO A 163 -17.91 50.74 -21.92
N ASP A 164 -19.06 51.25 -22.35
CA ASP A 164 -19.84 52.25 -21.63
C ASP A 164 -20.33 51.62 -20.31
N ASN A 165 -19.66 51.94 -19.21
CA ASN A 165 -19.93 51.38 -17.88
C ASN A 165 -21.33 51.75 -17.35
N ASP A 166 -22.02 52.70 -18.00
CA ASP A 166 -23.40 53.06 -17.71
C ASP A 166 -24.41 51.98 -18.14
N LEU A 167 -24.07 51.08 -19.07
CA LEU A 167 -24.92 49.92 -19.40
C LEU A 167 -24.81 48.80 -18.35
N LEU A 168 -23.70 48.74 -17.61
CA LEU A 168 -23.47 47.74 -16.57
C LEU A 168 -24.16 48.07 -15.24
N THR A 169 -24.53 49.34 -15.02
CA THR A 169 -25.25 49.78 -13.82
C THR A 169 -26.76 49.60 -13.93
N ILE A 170 -27.32 49.49 -15.14
CA ILE A 170 -28.76 49.24 -15.38
C ILE A 170 -29.10 47.75 -15.25
N LEU A 171 -28.11 46.85 -15.31
CA LEU A 171 -28.30 45.40 -15.24
C LEU A 171 -28.09 44.81 -13.82
N LYS A 172 -28.40 45.59 -12.78
CA LYS A 172 -28.33 45.19 -11.37
C LYS A 172 -29.61 45.58 -10.63
#